data_AF-A0A067MDA1-F1
#
_entry.id   AF-A0A067MDA1-F1
#
_cell.length_a   1.000
_cell.length_b   1.000
_cell.length_c   1.000
_cell.angle_alpha   90.00
_cell.angle_beta   90.00
_cell.angle_gamma   90.00
#
_symmetry.space_group_name_H-M   'P 1'
#
loop_
_entity.id
_entity.type
_entity.pdbx_description
1 polymer ?
#
loop_
_entity_poly.entity_id
_entity_poly.type
_entity_poly.pdbx_seq_one_letter_code
_entity_poly.pdbx_strand_id
1 'polypeptide(L)'
;MLDPVDPQNVPRAIGLIRATGKLNGLPTADLKPSEQKTHNASAVLGEWAFLFVLPFVSLSMLLSEQLESLSCRAHLTFALYSINGSAFMPPQLYHDIMATIKNIFFCVAKQKILDPDAPFYLCLVGTDRLEILFSTVRTMTHDRNADFLQLIERIAAAFDITIILCKHPDWSSGHHQLKSLTDAGADHINPRSWLGDVKVGGVSLHAAWTGG
;
A
#
# COMPACT_ATOMS: atom_id res chain seq x y z
N MET A 1 5.20 -14.51 15.08
CA MET A 1 4.30 -13.48 14.50
C MET A 1 4.98 -12.66 13.40
N LEU A 2 6.31 -12.64 13.32
CA LEU A 2 7.07 -12.48 12.08
C LEU A 2 8.13 -13.59 12.09
N ASP A 3 8.40 -14.19 10.93
CA ASP A 3 9.41 -15.25 10.83
C ASP A 3 10.69 -14.63 10.27
N PRO A 4 11.82 -14.63 11.01
CA PRO A 4 13.07 -14.09 10.50
C PRO A 4 13.60 -14.83 9.27
N VAL A 5 13.09 -16.05 9.00
CA VAL A 5 13.43 -16.82 7.79
C VAL A 5 12.67 -16.32 6.55
N ASP A 6 11.52 -15.66 6.73
CA ASP A 6 10.69 -15.09 5.66
C ASP A 6 10.33 -13.63 5.96
N PRO A 7 11.31 -12.70 5.83
CA PRO A 7 11.09 -11.28 6.10
C PRO A 7 10.19 -10.59 5.05
N GLN A 8 9.83 -11.27 3.96
CA GLN A 8 9.05 -10.74 2.85
C GLN A 8 7.57 -11.17 2.88
N ASN A 9 7.10 -11.74 4.00
CA ASN A 9 5.73 -12.21 4.13
C ASN A 9 4.73 -11.06 4.34
N VAL A 10 4.32 -10.41 3.25
CA VAL A 10 3.38 -9.27 3.23
C VAL A 10 2.04 -9.60 3.92
N PRO A 11 1.39 -10.76 3.68
CA PRO A 11 0.11 -11.08 4.35
C PRO A 11 0.22 -11.13 5.88
N ARG A 12 1.31 -11.68 6.42
CA ARG A 12 1.54 -11.70 7.88
C ARG A 12 1.77 -10.30 8.44
N ALA A 13 2.51 -9.46 7.74
CA ALA A 13 2.73 -8.07 8.15
C ALA A 13 1.40 -7.29 8.20
N ILE A 14 0.54 -7.46 7.18
CA ILE A 14 -0.79 -6.82 7.14
C ILE A 14 -1.68 -7.36 8.27
N GLY A 15 -1.66 -8.68 8.52
CA GLY A 15 -2.37 -9.27 9.65
C GLY A 15 -1.95 -8.69 10.99
N LEU A 16 -0.65 -8.45 11.19
CA LEU A 16 -0.11 -7.81 12.39
C LEU A 16 -0.58 -6.36 12.51
N ILE A 17 -0.48 -5.56 11.44
CA ILE A 17 -0.90 -4.15 11.44
C ILE A 17 -2.41 -4.01 11.71
N ARG A 18 -3.23 -4.92 11.17
CA ARG A 18 -4.66 -4.95 11.45
C ARG A 18 -4.96 -5.34 12.90
N ALA A 19 -4.19 -6.27 13.47
CA ALA A 19 -4.33 -6.64 14.87
C ALA A 19 -3.94 -5.48 15.81
N THR A 20 -2.88 -4.74 15.49
CA THR A 20 -2.44 -3.59 16.29
C THR A 20 -3.39 -2.40 16.18
N GLY A 21 -4.00 -2.16 15.02
CA GLY A 21 -5.05 -1.13 14.87
C GLY A 21 -6.28 -1.38 15.76
N LYS A 22 -6.57 -2.63 16.14
CA LYS A 22 -7.67 -2.96 17.06
C LYS A 22 -7.37 -2.71 18.54
N LEU A 23 -6.12 -2.37 18.89
CA LEU A 23 -5.71 -2.19 20.30
C LEU A 23 -6.46 -1.04 20.99
N ASN A 24 -6.79 0.02 20.26
CA ASN A 24 -7.55 1.17 20.77
C ASN A 24 -8.97 0.78 21.28
N GLY A 25 -9.53 -0.32 20.78
CA GLY A 25 -10.87 -0.78 21.17
C GLY A 25 -10.88 -1.79 22.32
N LEU A 26 -9.73 -2.18 22.87
CA LEU A 26 -9.66 -3.17 23.94
C LEU A 26 -9.91 -2.52 25.32
N PRO A 27 -10.56 -3.24 26.25
CA PRO A 27 -10.75 -2.75 27.62
C PRO A 27 -9.40 -2.52 28.32
N THR A 28 -9.20 -1.33 28.88
CA THR A 28 -7.96 -0.95 29.59
C THR A 28 -8.14 -0.78 31.10
N ALA A 29 -9.35 -0.95 31.62
CA ALA A 29 -9.71 -0.61 33.00
C ALA A 29 -8.88 -1.37 34.07
N ASP A 30 -8.46 -2.59 33.77
CA ASP A 30 -7.72 -3.46 34.70
C ASP A 30 -6.20 -3.41 34.52
N LEU A 31 -5.69 -2.57 33.61
CA LEU A 31 -4.26 -2.48 33.33
C LEU A 31 -3.50 -1.73 34.43
N LYS A 32 -2.33 -2.26 34.82
CA LYS A 32 -1.40 -1.53 35.68
C LYS A 32 -0.85 -0.30 34.96
N PRO A 33 -0.35 0.74 35.67
CA PRO A 33 0.18 1.94 35.03
C PRO A 33 1.28 1.70 33.98
N SER A 34 2.15 0.70 34.20
CA SER A 34 3.19 0.31 33.22
C SER A 34 2.61 -0.39 31.99
N GLU A 35 1.56 -1.17 32.18
CA GLU A 35 0.84 -1.86 31.10
C GLU A 35 0.03 -0.86 30.28
N GLN A 36 -0.60 0.12 30.93
CA GLN A 36 -1.30 1.23 30.27
C GLN A 36 -0.36 2.05 29.39
N LYS A 37 0.85 2.36 29.87
CA LYS A 37 1.85 3.09 29.06
C LYS A 37 2.24 2.30 27.81
N THR A 38 2.43 0.98 27.96
CA THR A 38 2.78 0.09 26.85
C THR A 38 1.62 -0.06 25.86
N HIS A 39 0.40 -0.18 26.36
CA HIS A 39 -0.82 -0.22 25.56
C HIS A 39 -0.97 1.04 24.72
N ASN A 40 -0.87 2.22 25.35
CA ASN A 40 -0.97 3.50 24.65
C ASN A 40 0.11 3.66 23.56
N ALA A 41 1.35 3.28 23.85
CA ALA A 41 2.43 3.32 22.86
C ALA A 41 2.19 2.37 21.69
N SER A 42 1.72 1.15 21.98
CA SER A 42 1.41 0.14 20.97
C SER A 42 0.20 0.53 20.12
N ALA A 43 -0.79 1.16 20.73
CA ALA A 43 -1.96 1.71 20.07
C ALA A 43 -1.58 2.84 19.11
N VAL A 44 -0.75 3.80 19.55
CA VAL A 44 -0.24 4.88 18.68
C VAL A 44 0.57 4.29 17.51
N LEU A 45 1.42 3.30 17.76
CA LEU A 45 2.19 2.63 16.70
C LEU A 45 1.28 1.87 15.72
N GLY A 46 0.24 1.21 16.24
CA GLY A 46 -0.76 0.52 15.45
C GLY A 46 -1.53 1.47 14.54
N GLU A 47 -2.07 2.56 15.11
CA GLU A 47 -2.75 3.62 14.37
C GLU A 47 -1.84 4.23 13.31
N TRP A 48 -0.61 4.58 13.70
CA TRP A 48 0.43 5.07 12.81
C TRP A 48 0.55 4.14 11.61
N ALA A 49 0.82 2.84 11.81
CA ALA A 49 0.97 1.88 10.72
C ALA A 49 -0.30 1.73 9.87
N PHE A 50 -1.48 1.75 10.51
CA PHE A 50 -2.76 1.54 9.85
C PHE A 50 -3.12 2.70 8.91
N LEU A 51 -2.89 3.95 9.32
CA LEU A 51 -3.09 5.14 8.49
C LEU A 51 -2.27 5.12 7.18
N PHE A 52 -1.16 4.39 7.16
CA PHE A 52 -0.39 4.22 5.92
C PHE A 52 -0.93 3.08 5.06
N VAL A 53 -1.31 1.95 5.64
CA VAL A 53 -1.72 0.75 4.87
C VAL A 53 -3.15 0.86 4.34
N LEU A 54 -4.06 1.42 5.14
CA LEU A 54 -5.49 1.46 4.84
C LEU A 54 -5.82 2.06 3.44
N PRO A 55 -5.20 3.19 3.02
CA PRO A 55 -5.44 3.78 1.71
C PRO A 55 -5.15 2.86 0.51
N PHE A 56 -4.29 1.86 0.69
CA PHE A 56 -3.91 0.92 -0.37
C PHE A 56 -4.78 -0.33 -0.40
N VAL A 57 -5.40 -0.68 0.73
CA VAL A 57 -6.08 -1.97 0.90
C VAL A 57 -7.59 -1.88 1.05
N SER A 58 -8.13 -0.71 1.36
CA SER A 58 -9.56 -0.51 1.59
C SER A 58 -10.31 -0.19 0.31
N LEU A 59 -10.95 -1.21 -0.27
CA LEU A 59 -11.66 -1.12 -1.55
C LEU A 59 -12.81 -0.10 -1.56
N SER A 60 -13.40 0.20 -0.41
CA SER A 60 -14.53 1.13 -0.29
C SER A 60 -14.11 2.58 -0.04
N MET A 61 -12.83 2.83 0.21
CA MET A 61 -12.33 4.14 0.63
C MET A 61 -12.31 5.11 -0.54
N LEU A 62 -12.84 6.31 -0.33
CA LEU A 62 -12.80 7.40 -1.30
C LEU A 62 -11.38 7.95 -1.43
N LEU A 63 -11.04 8.52 -2.58
CA LEU A 63 -9.71 9.13 -2.76
C LEU A 63 -9.47 10.28 -1.77
N SER A 64 -10.49 11.06 -1.39
CA SER A 64 -10.36 12.11 -0.36
C SER A 64 -9.98 11.52 1.01
N GLU A 65 -10.68 10.46 1.43
CA GLU A 65 -10.40 9.76 2.69
C GLU A 65 -8.99 9.15 2.67
N GLN A 66 -8.59 8.57 1.54
CA GLN A 66 -7.25 8.02 1.36
C GLN A 66 -6.18 9.08 1.59
N LEU A 67 -6.36 10.27 1.00
CA LEU A 67 -5.43 11.39 1.16
C LEU A 67 -5.45 11.98 2.57
N GLU A 68 -6.61 12.06 3.22
CA GLU A 68 -6.72 12.48 4.62
C GLU A 68 -5.97 11.52 5.56
N SER A 69 -6.15 10.21 5.35
CA SER A 69 -5.44 9.18 6.12
C SER A 69 -3.92 9.28 5.94
N LEU A 70 -3.45 9.49 4.71
CA LEU A 70 -2.03 9.72 4.44
C LEU A 70 -1.52 11.06 4.99
N SER A 71 -2.35 12.10 5.02
CA SER A 71 -1.99 13.38 5.64
C SER A 71 -1.83 13.23 7.15
N CYS A 72 -2.79 12.60 7.81
CA CYS A 72 -2.73 12.29 9.23
C CYS A 72 -1.47 11.48 9.57
N ARG A 73 -1.18 10.48 8.74
CA ARG A 73 0.07 9.70 8.81
C ARG A 73 1.32 10.59 8.70
N ALA A 74 1.35 11.54 7.78
CA ALA A 74 2.49 12.45 7.61
C ALA A 74 2.67 13.35 8.84
N HIS A 75 1.60 13.96 9.34
CA HIS A 75 1.63 14.82 10.54
C HIS A 75 2.06 14.04 11.79
N LEU A 76 1.52 12.85 12.00
CA LEU A 76 1.89 11.98 13.12
C LEU A 76 3.34 11.52 13.01
N THR A 77 3.80 11.14 11.81
CA THR A 77 5.19 10.75 11.56
C THR A 77 6.15 11.91 11.86
N PHE A 78 5.82 13.13 11.42
CA PHE A 78 6.59 14.33 11.71
C PHE A 78 6.66 14.60 13.22
N ALA A 79 5.53 14.58 13.93
CA ALA A 79 5.50 14.82 15.36
C ALA A 79 6.34 13.79 16.12
N LEU A 80 6.15 12.49 15.87
CA LEU A 80 6.89 11.42 16.55
C LEU A 80 8.39 11.48 16.25
N TYR A 81 8.78 11.78 15.00
CA TYR A 81 10.17 11.93 14.61
C TYR A 81 10.80 13.22 15.16
N SER A 82 10.07 14.32 15.26
CA SER A 82 10.59 15.57 15.85
C SER A 82 10.92 15.44 17.33
N ILE A 83 10.17 14.59 18.06
CA ILE A 83 10.35 14.37 19.50
C ILE A 83 11.48 13.37 19.75
N ASN A 84 11.53 12.27 19.00
CA ASN A 84 12.40 11.13 19.29
C ASN A 84 13.56 10.97 18.30
N GLY A 85 13.55 11.68 17.18
CA GLY A 85 14.53 11.58 16.11
C GLY A 85 14.70 10.13 15.60
N SER A 86 15.96 9.75 15.39
CA SER A 86 16.32 8.42 14.91
C SER A 86 16.03 7.28 15.89
N ALA A 87 15.69 7.58 17.16
CA ALA A 87 15.29 6.57 18.12
C ALA A 87 13.89 6.01 17.83
N PHE A 88 13.03 6.78 17.16
CA PHE A 88 11.73 6.30 16.72
C PHE A 88 11.81 5.49 15.42
N MET A 89 12.53 6.00 14.42
CA MET A 89 12.76 5.27 13.16
C MET A 89 14.05 5.72 12.46
N PRO A 90 14.63 4.88 11.59
CA PRO A 90 15.75 5.29 10.75
C PRO A 90 15.41 6.53 9.88
N PRO A 91 16.34 7.49 9.71
CA PRO A 91 16.12 8.67 8.86
C PRO A 91 15.72 8.32 7.42
N GLN A 92 16.21 7.20 6.91
CA GLN A 92 15.86 6.68 5.59
C GLN A 92 14.37 6.35 5.50
N LEU A 93 13.84 5.61 6.47
CA LEU A 93 12.42 5.24 6.51
C LEU A 93 11.53 6.48 6.64
N TYR A 94 11.92 7.45 7.48
CA TYR A 94 11.23 8.73 7.58
C TYR A 94 11.16 9.44 6.22
N HIS A 95 12.30 9.58 5.55
CA HIS A 95 12.37 10.21 4.24
C HIS A 95 11.49 9.49 3.21
N ASP A 96 11.56 8.16 3.16
CA ASP A 96 10.83 7.36 2.17
C ASP A 96 9.31 7.44 2.38
N ILE A 97 8.83 7.44 3.63
CA ILE A 97 7.40 7.65 3.95
C ILE A 97 6.95 9.04 3.49
N MET A 98 7.67 10.09 3.90
CA MET A 98 7.30 11.47 3.58
C MET A 98 7.38 11.76 2.07
N ALA A 99 8.39 11.20 1.40
CA ALA A 99 8.53 11.30 -0.05
C ALA A 99 7.41 10.57 -0.79
N THR A 100 7.00 9.40 -0.32
CA THR A 100 5.89 8.63 -0.89
C THR A 100 4.58 9.40 -0.78
N ILE A 101 4.25 9.90 0.41
CA ILE A 101 3.02 10.68 0.64
C ILE A 101 3.02 11.94 -0.24
N LYS A 102 4.14 12.69 -0.24
CA LYS A 102 4.30 13.84 -1.12
C LYS A 102 4.05 13.46 -2.58
N ASN A 103 4.69 12.40 -3.07
CA ASN A 103 4.55 11.98 -4.46
C ASN A 103 3.10 11.64 -4.82
N ILE A 104 2.36 10.97 -3.93
CA ILE A 104 0.93 10.68 -4.12
C ILE A 104 0.13 11.98 -4.31
N PHE A 105 0.30 12.98 -3.44
CA PHE A 105 -0.37 14.28 -3.59
C PHE A 105 -0.03 14.98 -4.91
N PHE A 106 1.25 14.95 -5.31
CA PHE A 106 1.67 15.52 -6.60
C PHE A 106 1.10 14.75 -7.81
N CYS A 107 1.02 13.43 -7.74
CA CYS A 107 0.44 12.62 -8.81
C CYS A 107 -1.06 12.88 -8.95
N VAL A 108 -1.80 13.01 -7.84
CA VAL A 108 -3.22 13.41 -7.87
C VAL A 108 -3.36 14.81 -8.46
N ALA A 109 -2.52 15.77 -8.05
CA ALA A 109 -2.52 17.12 -8.62
C ALA A 109 -2.29 17.12 -10.14
N LYS A 110 -1.31 16.35 -10.62
CA LYS A 110 -1.04 16.19 -12.05
C LYS A 110 -2.21 15.54 -12.79
N GLN A 111 -2.78 14.48 -12.21
CA GLN A 111 -3.94 13.80 -12.78
C GLN A 111 -5.14 14.74 -12.90
N LYS A 112 -5.37 15.62 -11.90
CA LYS A 112 -6.42 16.64 -11.97
C LYS A 112 -6.26 17.59 -13.16
N ILE A 113 -5.03 17.90 -13.56
CA ILE A 113 -4.75 18.77 -14.71
C ILE A 113 -4.91 18.01 -16.03
N LEU A 114 -4.54 16.72 -16.05
CA LEU A 114 -4.58 15.89 -17.26
C LEU A 114 -5.99 15.39 -17.60
N ASP A 115 -6.68 14.81 -16.63
CA ASP A 115 -8.03 14.29 -16.77
C ASP A 115 -8.69 14.21 -15.37
N PRO A 116 -9.56 15.19 -15.03
CA PRO A 116 -10.29 15.22 -13.75
C PRO A 116 -11.25 14.04 -13.54
N ASP A 117 -11.76 13.45 -14.61
CA ASP A 117 -12.79 12.40 -14.55
C ASP A 117 -12.19 11.00 -14.49
N ALA A 118 -10.88 10.88 -14.74
CA ALA A 118 -10.15 9.64 -14.61
C ALA A 118 -9.96 9.22 -13.14
N PRO A 119 -10.11 7.91 -12.84
CA PRO A 119 -9.83 7.35 -11.52
C PRO A 119 -8.32 7.30 -11.26
N PHE A 120 -7.92 7.56 -10.02
CA PHE A 120 -6.53 7.44 -9.56
C PHE A 120 -6.44 6.40 -8.44
N TYR A 121 -5.86 5.24 -8.74
CA TYR A 121 -5.74 4.12 -7.81
C TYR A 121 -4.39 4.14 -7.09
N LEU A 122 -4.38 4.39 -5.78
CA LEU A 122 -3.16 4.40 -4.96
C LEU A 122 -2.42 3.06 -4.97
N CYS A 123 -3.14 1.93 -5.03
CA CYS A 123 -2.54 0.61 -5.13
C CYS A 123 -1.66 0.41 -6.39
N LEU A 124 -1.82 1.26 -7.42
CA LEU A 124 -0.99 1.22 -8.63
C LEU A 124 0.27 2.09 -8.55
N VAL A 125 0.47 2.84 -7.48
CA VAL A 125 1.66 3.69 -7.29
C VAL A 125 2.89 2.85 -6.91
N GLY A 126 2.68 1.62 -6.44
CA GLY A 126 3.74 0.67 -6.07
C GLY A 126 4.38 -0.07 -7.26
N THR A 127 5.22 -1.05 -6.93
CA THR A 127 6.01 -1.84 -7.90
C THR A 127 5.40 -3.20 -8.25
N ASP A 128 4.23 -3.55 -7.71
CA ASP A 128 3.63 -4.88 -7.87
C ASP A 128 3.49 -5.31 -9.34
N ARG A 129 3.14 -4.38 -10.23
CA ARG A 129 3.07 -4.67 -11.68
C ARG A 129 4.43 -5.02 -12.28
N LEU A 130 5.48 -4.37 -11.78
CA LEU A 130 6.86 -4.68 -12.18
C LEU A 130 7.30 -6.04 -11.64
N GLU A 131 6.86 -6.42 -10.44
CA GLU A 131 7.10 -7.75 -9.87
C GLU A 131 6.37 -8.85 -10.64
N ILE A 132 5.13 -8.61 -11.08
CA ILE A 132 4.39 -9.51 -11.97
C ILE A 132 5.10 -9.65 -13.32
N LEU A 133 5.61 -8.55 -13.87
CA LEU A 133 6.40 -8.57 -15.10
C LEU A 133 7.67 -9.42 -14.92
N PHE A 134 8.42 -9.21 -13.84
CA PHE A 134 9.61 -10.00 -13.55
C PHE A 134 9.29 -11.47 -13.28
N SER A 135 8.17 -11.76 -12.62
CA SER A 135 7.70 -13.13 -12.43
C SER A 135 7.44 -13.81 -13.78
N THR A 136 6.74 -13.11 -14.68
CA THR A 136 6.47 -13.58 -16.04
C THR A 136 7.77 -13.87 -16.79
N VAL A 137 8.71 -12.92 -16.79
CA VAL A 137 10.04 -13.07 -17.42
C VAL A 137 10.79 -14.30 -16.91
N ARG A 138 10.68 -14.61 -15.60
CA ARG A 138 11.34 -15.77 -14.99
C ARG A 138 10.64 -17.10 -15.28
N THR A 139 9.34 -17.08 -15.58
CA THR A 139 8.54 -18.29 -15.86
C THR A 139 8.36 -18.58 -17.34
N MET A 140 8.70 -17.65 -18.24
CA MET A 140 8.59 -17.83 -19.69
C MET A 140 9.46 -18.97 -20.24
N THR A 141 10.57 -19.27 -19.57
CA THR A 141 11.49 -20.33 -19.98
C THR A 141 12.00 -21.09 -18.76
N HIS A 142 12.52 -22.30 -18.97
CA HIS A 142 13.11 -23.09 -17.89
C HIS A 142 14.37 -22.48 -17.27
N ASP A 143 15.05 -21.59 -18.01
CA ASP A 143 16.21 -20.86 -17.50
C ASP A 143 15.77 -19.59 -16.74
N ARG A 144 15.97 -19.60 -15.42
CA ARG A 144 15.58 -18.48 -14.53
C ARG A 144 16.56 -17.31 -14.56
N ASN A 145 17.77 -17.50 -15.07
CA ASN A 145 18.84 -16.51 -15.04
C ASN A 145 19.22 -16.12 -16.48
N ALA A 146 18.41 -15.26 -17.07
CA ALA A 146 18.67 -14.72 -18.41
C ALA A 146 19.96 -13.90 -18.44
N ASP A 147 20.73 -14.02 -19.53
CA ASP A 147 21.72 -12.99 -19.87
C ASP A 147 21.02 -11.67 -20.26
N PHE A 148 21.78 -10.59 -20.44
CA PHE A 148 21.21 -9.27 -20.70
C PHE A 148 20.38 -9.21 -21.99
N LEU A 149 20.81 -9.89 -23.06
CA LEU A 149 20.10 -9.90 -24.33
C LEU A 149 18.79 -10.68 -24.20
N GLN A 150 18.87 -11.86 -23.58
CA GLN A 150 17.70 -12.68 -23.28
C GLN A 150 16.71 -11.95 -22.36
N LEU A 151 17.20 -11.16 -21.40
CA LEU A 151 16.34 -10.37 -20.53
C LEU A 151 15.56 -9.33 -21.33
N ILE A 152 16.21 -8.62 -22.26
CA ILE A 152 15.53 -7.64 -23.14
C ILE A 152 14.44 -8.33 -23.96
N GLU A 153 14.78 -9.44 -24.62
CA GLU A 153 13.83 -10.18 -25.46
C GLU A 153 12.63 -10.69 -24.66
N ARG A 154 12.88 -11.23 -23.46
CA ARG A 154 11.83 -11.73 -22.57
C ARG A 154 10.97 -10.59 -22.03
N ILE A 155 11.54 -9.43 -21.68
CA ILE A 155 10.77 -8.26 -21.23
C ILE A 155 9.86 -7.78 -22.37
N ALA A 156 10.36 -7.68 -23.60
CA ALA A 156 9.56 -7.26 -24.75
C ALA A 156 8.36 -8.20 -24.97
N ALA A 157 8.62 -9.51 -24.99
CA ALA A 157 7.57 -10.50 -25.17
C ALA A 157 6.58 -10.54 -23.99
N ALA A 158 7.04 -10.38 -22.74
CA ALA A 158 6.16 -10.28 -21.57
C ALA A 158 5.28 -9.01 -21.62
N PHE A 159 5.79 -7.91 -22.17
CA PHE A 159 5.04 -6.68 -22.36
C PHE A 159 3.93 -6.87 -23.42
N ASP A 160 4.24 -7.52 -24.54
CA ASP A 160 3.25 -7.85 -25.58
C ASP A 160 2.12 -8.74 -25.03
N ILE A 161 2.47 -9.76 -24.27
CA ILE A 161 1.50 -10.62 -23.57
C ILE A 161 0.62 -9.77 -22.64
N THR A 162 1.23 -8.87 -21.87
CA THR A 162 0.49 -8.00 -20.94
C THR A 162 -0.48 -7.08 -21.67
N ILE A 163 -0.08 -6.49 -22.81
CA ILE A 163 -0.97 -5.65 -23.63
C ILE A 163 -2.15 -6.47 -24.16
N ILE A 164 -1.90 -7.67 -24.67
CA ILE A 164 -2.96 -8.55 -25.20
C ILE A 164 -3.95 -8.91 -24.10
N LEU A 165 -3.47 -9.32 -22.92
CA LEU A 165 -4.33 -9.68 -21.79
C LEU A 165 -5.08 -8.46 -21.21
N CYS A 166 -4.51 -7.26 -21.28
CA CYS A 166 -5.22 -6.03 -20.93
C CYS A 166 -6.39 -5.73 -21.89
N LYS A 167 -6.23 -6.02 -23.19
CA LYS A 167 -7.27 -5.86 -24.22
C LYS A 167 -8.32 -6.98 -24.19
N HIS A 168 -7.94 -8.18 -23.77
CA HIS A 168 -8.79 -9.37 -23.68
C HIS A 168 -8.76 -9.93 -22.26
N PRO A 169 -9.47 -9.28 -21.30
CA PRO A 169 -9.35 -9.65 -19.91
C PRO A 169 -9.97 -10.99 -19.55
N ASP A 170 -10.83 -11.51 -20.42
CA ASP A 170 -11.43 -12.84 -20.39
C ASP A 170 -10.41 -13.96 -20.64
N TRP A 171 -9.29 -13.67 -21.31
CA TRP A 171 -8.23 -14.66 -21.60
C TRP A 171 -7.27 -14.85 -20.43
N SER A 172 -7.23 -13.90 -19.50
CA SER A 172 -6.50 -14.03 -18.25
C SER A 172 -7.42 -14.63 -17.19
N SER A 173 -7.57 -15.95 -17.19
CA SER A 173 -7.86 -16.64 -15.95
C SER A 173 -6.62 -16.45 -15.08
N GLY A 174 -6.63 -15.42 -14.21
CA GLY A 174 -5.52 -15.12 -13.30
C GLY A 174 -5.01 -16.40 -12.62
N HIS A 175 -3.74 -16.41 -12.22
CA HIS A 175 -3.17 -17.58 -11.53
C HIS A 175 -4.16 -18.04 -10.46
N HIS A 176 -4.57 -19.31 -10.54
CA HIS A 176 -5.62 -19.89 -9.69
C HIS A 176 -5.31 -19.52 -8.24
N GLN A 177 -5.97 -18.47 -7.74
CA GLN A 177 -5.80 -18.06 -6.36
C GLN A 177 -6.32 -19.23 -5.54
N LEU A 178 -5.50 -19.72 -4.61
CA LEU A 178 -6.02 -20.46 -3.48
C LEU A 178 -7.02 -19.53 -2.79
N LYS A 179 -8.29 -19.71 -3.14
CA LYS A 179 -9.41 -19.02 -2.49
C LYS A 179 -9.32 -19.35 -1.01
N SER A 180 -8.92 -18.36 -0.22
CA SER A 180 -9.15 -18.34 1.23
C SER A 180 -9.83 -17.01 1.50
N LEU A 181 -11.17 -17.06 1.56
CA LEU A 181 -11.92 -16.95 2.81
C LEU A 181 -11.85 -15.54 3.39
N THR A 182 -12.86 -14.73 3.01
CA THR A 182 -13.48 -13.69 3.85
C THR A 182 -12.62 -12.54 4.39
N ASP A 183 -11.34 -12.45 4.07
CA ASP A 183 -10.50 -11.29 4.32
C ASP A 183 -9.59 -11.12 3.11
N ALA A 184 -9.93 -10.18 2.23
CA ALA A 184 -9.29 -9.99 0.93
C ALA A 184 -7.76 -10.02 1.03
N GLY A 185 -7.13 -10.84 0.21
CA GLY A 185 -5.69 -10.87 0.00
C GLY A 185 -5.21 -9.48 -0.40
N ALA A 186 -4.73 -8.73 0.58
CA ALA A 186 -4.30 -7.36 0.44
C ALA A 186 -3.03 -7.20 -0.43
N ASP A 187 -2.44 -8.32 -0.84
CA ASP A 187 -1.20 -8.41 -1.61
C ASP A 187 -1.40 -8.12 -3.11
N HIS A 188 -2.62 -8.27 -3.65
CA HIS A 188 -2.87 -8.10 -5.10
C HIS A 188 -4.25 -7.49 -5.41
N ILE A 189 -4.46 -6.25 -4.95
CA ILE A 189 -5.70 -5.53 -5.19
C ILE A 189 -5.73 -4.94 -6.59
N ASN A 190 -6.78 -5.25 -7.35
CA ASN A 190 -6.97 -4.74 -8.69
C ASN A 190 -7.91 -3.54 -8.71
N PRO A 191 -7.70 -2.58 -9.64
CA PRO A 191 -8.63 -1.46 -9.86
C PRO A 191 -10.09 -1.89 -10.06
N ARG A 192 -10.32 -3.06 -10.69
CA ARG A 192 -11.67 -3.60 -10.93
C ARG A 192 -12.44 -3.96 -9.67
N SER A 193 -11.75 -4.29 -8.58
CA SER A 193 -12.39 -4.60 -7.30
C SER A 193 -12.62 -3.36 -6.43
N TRP A 194 -12.18 -2.18 -6.88
CA TRP A 194 -12.37 -0.94 -6.12
C TRP A 194 -13.82 -0.46 -6.23
N LEU A 195 -14.42 -0.12 -5.09
CA LEU A 195 -15.82 0.27 -4.95
C LEU A 195 -15.97 1.77 -4.63
N GLY A 196 -15.00 2.36 -3.92
CA GLY A 196 -15.01 3.79 -3.60
C GLY A 196 -14.78 4.66 -4.84
N ASP A 197 -15.33 5.88 -4.82
CA ASP A 197 -15.02 6.86 -5.87
C ASP A 197 -13.59 7.38 -5.70
N VAL A 198 -12.78 7.09 -6.71
CA VAL A 198 -11.37 7.48 -6.78
C VAL A 198 -11.09 8.47 -7.91
N LYS A 199 -12.13 9.11 -8.45
CA LYS A 199 -11.96 10.20 -9.42
C LYS A 199 -11.29 11.40 -8.76
N VAL A 200 -10.34 12.00 -9.48
CA VAL A 200 -9.56 13.09 -8.90
C VAL A 200 -10.33 14.40 -8.86
N GLY A 201 -11.26 14.67 -9.77
CA GLY A 201 -11.89 15.97 -9.98
C GLY A 201 -12.49 16.57 -8.70
N GLY A 202 -13.24 15.78 -7.94
CA GLY A 202 -13.92 16.20 -6.70
C GLY A 202 -13.02 16.38 -5.49
N VAL A 203 -11.74 15.98 -5.55
CA VAL A 203 -10.87 15.91 -4.37
C VAL A 203 -10.16 17.23 -4.12
N SER A 204 -10.36 17.84 -2.95
CA SER A 204 -9.58 19.02 -2.53
C SER A 204 -8.31 18.59 -1.80
N LEU A 205 -7.14 18.79 -2.45
CA LEU A 205 -5.84 18.46 -1.85
C LEU A 205 -5.56 19.27 -0.58
N HIS A 206 -6.00 20.53 -0.54
CA HIS A 206 -5.83 21.38 0.63
C HIS A 206 -6.67 20.87 1.79
N ALA A 207 -7.96 20.57 1.55
CA ALA A 207 -8.86 20.06 2.59
C ALA A 207 -8.34 18.72 3.12
N ALA A 208 -7.93 17.81 2.23
CA ALA A 208 -7.37 16.52 2.62
C ALA A 208 -6.08 16.66 3.43
N TRP A 209 -5.21 17.62 3.08
CA TRP A 209 -4.00 17.88 3.86
C TRP A 209 -4.34 18.41 5.26
N THR A 210 -5.27 19.36 5.38
CA THR A 210 -5.61 19.97 6.68
C THR A 210 -6.53 19.10 7.55
N GLY A 211 -7.28 18.18 6.94
CA GLY A 211 -8.26 17.34 7.63
C GLY A 211 -7.66 16.14 8.34
N GLY A 212 -6.49 15.69 7.90
CA GLY A 212 -5.70 14.64 8.57
C GLY A 212 -4.72 15.20 9.58
#